data_AF-A0A8S9R060-F1
#
_entry.id   AF-A0A8S9R060-F1
#
_cell.length_a   1.000
_cell.length_b   1.000
_cell.length_c   1.000
_cell.angle_alpha   90.00
_cell.angle_beta   90.00
_cell.angle_gamma   90.00
#
_symmetry.space_group_name_H-M   'P 1'
#
loop_
_entity.id
_entity.type
_entity.pdbx_description
1 polymer ?
#
loop_
_entity_poly.entity_id
_entity_poly.type
_entity_poly.pdbx_seq_one_letter_code
_entity_poly.pdbx_strand_id
1 'polypeptide(L)'
;MAALGHVELLDAYRFSGDVAKDRQSLFKKQADITKLSRGDANVRYAWLPAKKELLSEVMMHGLGVCGELIKKSKYGVGVHLAAANCPYFSATHCDVDENGVRHMVLCRVIMGNMEPLGGDRAQFVTGGEGYDNGVDNVSSPKHYVVWNMNMNTHVYPEFVVSFKLLSIPNAEGNLLSAAQSKHESSGLTLEGAKGSLSNGLGSGNKSTGSRTRRPSSNLMPYPLLFKAISSKVAQKDMDLITAYYQQLREKKISREGFSRKLRMIVGDDHLLKTTITALQRLPHTAVKMEPITGGC
;
A
#
# COMPACT_ATOMS: atom_id res chain seq x y z
N MET A 1 -15.24 -1.31 11.82
CA MET A 1 -14.02 -1.81 11.16
C MET A 1 -14.38 -2.24 9.75
N ALA A 2 -13.59 -1.88 8.73
CA ALA A 2 -13.73 -2.54 7.44
C ALA A 2 -13.23 -3.98 7.63
N ALA A 3 -14.13 -4.95 7.65
CA ALA A 3 -13.74 -6.34 7.60
C ALA A 3 -13.16 -6.59 6.20
N LEU A 4 -12.03 -7.31 6.13
CA LEU A 4 -11.77 -8.08 4.91
C LEU A 4 -13.03 -8.92 4.69
N GLY A 5 -13.48 -9.06 3.44
CA GLY A 5 -14.47 -10.09 3.12
C GLY A 5 -13.98 -11.48 3.56
N HIS A 6 -14.69 -12.53 3.20
CA HIS A 6 -14.23 -13.87 3.56
C HIS A 6 -12.80 -14.09 2.99
N VAL A 7 -11.84 -14.33 3.88
CA VAL A 7 -10.45 -14.62 3.50
C VAL A 7 -10.30 -16.12 3.42
N GLU A 8 -10.01 -16.61 2.21
CA GLU A 8 -9.66 -18.00 2.02
C GLU A 8 -8.13 -18.12 2.07
N LEU A 9 -7.62 -18.72 3.13
CA LEU A 9 -6.20 -19.06 3.24
C LEU A 9 -5.93 -20.29 2.37
N LEU A 10 -5.03 -20.15 1.40
CA LEU A 10 -4.68 -21.25 0.49
C LEU A 10 -3.47 -22.02 0.99
N ASP A 11 -2.42 -21.29 1.39
CA ASP A 11 -1.18 -21.89 1.85
C ASP A 11 -0.42 -20.95 2.78
N ALA A 12 0.34 -21.53 3.69
CA ALA A 12 1.28 -20.84 4.53
C ALA A 12 2.53 -21.71 4.69
N TYR A 13 3.62 -21.31 4.04
CA TYR A 13 4.87 -22.06 4.09
C TYR A 13 6.01 -21.22 4.65
N ARG A 14 6.91 -21.91 5.34
CA ARG A 14 8.16 -21.34 5.84
C ARG A 14 9.25 -21.62 4.84
N PHE A 15 10.06 -20.62 4.52
CA PHE A 15 11.23 -20.85 3.69
C PHE A 15 12.28 -21.64 4.50
N SER A 16 12.70 -22.79 3.98
CA SER A 16 13.67 -23.69 4.62
C SER A 16 14.82 -24.01 3.68
N GLY A 17 16.05 -23.87 4.15
CA GLY A 17 17.27 -24.14 3.40
C GLY A 17 18.48 -23.54 4.11
N ASP A 18 19.70 -23.85 3.66
CA ASP A 18 20.90 -23.35 4.33
C ASP A 18 21.04 -21.83 4.21
N VAL A 19 20.69 -21.26 3.04
CA VAL A 19 20.58 -19.81 2.85
C VAL A 19 19.60 -19.17 3.85
N ALA A 20 18.47 -19.82 4.13
CA ALA A 20 17.49 -19.34 5.09
C ALA A 20 18.03 -19.35 6.53
N LYS A 21 18.80 -20.39 6.89
CA LYS A 21 19.46 -20.51 8.20
C LYS A 21 20.55 -19.46 8.37
N ASP A 22 21.38 -19.26 7.35
CA ASP A 22 22.45 -18.25 7.37
C ASP A 22 21.90 -16.84 7.50
N ARG A 23 20.83 -16.52 6.76
CA ARG A 23 20.13 -15.24 6.87
C ARG A 23 19.51 -15.05 8.25
N GLN A 24 18.92 -16.12 8.81
CA GLN A 24 18.39 -16.06 10.18
C GLN A 24 19.52 -15.82 11.20
N SER A 25 20.68 -16.43 11.00
CA SER A 25 21.88 -16.21 11.85
C SER A 25 22.36 -14.76 11.76
N LEU A 26 22.44 -14.20 10.55
CA LEU A 26 22.80 -12.79 10.34
C LEU A 26 21.80 -11.84 11.03
N PHE A 27 20.50 -12.08 10.87
CA PHE A 27 19.46 -11.30 11.53
C PHE A 27 19.57 -11.38 13.07
N LYS A 28 19.82 -12.56 13.63
CA LYS A 28 20.02 -12.74 15.07
C LYS A 28 21.22 -11.93 15.57
N LYS A 29 22.35 -11.98 14.85
CA LYS A 29 23.53 -11.16 15.18
C LYS A 29 23.21 -9.66 15.13
N GLN A 30 22.45 -9.21 14.12
CA GLN A 30 22.02 -7.81 14.06
C GLN A 30 21.13 -7.44 15.25
N ALA A 31 20.21 -8.32 15.67
CA ALA A 31 19.37 -8.09 16.83
C ALA A 31 20.22 -7.98 18.11
N ASP A 32 21.23 -8.83 18.27
CA ASP A 32 22.15 -8.76 19.42
C ASP A 32 22.94 -7.43 19.43
N ILE A 33 23.41 -6.97 18.27
CA ILE A 33 24.09 -5.67 18.13
C ILE A 33 23.15 -4.52 18.53
N THR A 34 21.92 -4.50 18.01
CA THR A 34 20.93 -3.46 18.34
C THR A 34 20.56 -3.50 19.82
N LYS A 35 20.42 -4.70 20.41
CA LYS A 35 20.18 -4.85 21.85
C LYS A 35 21.33 -4.30 22.69
N LEU A 36 22.58 -4.53 22.27
CA LEU A 36 23.74 -4.01 22.98
C LEU A 36 23.81 -2.48 22.92
N SER A 37 23.47 -1.88 21.77
CA SER A 37 23.54 -0.42 21.58
C SER A 37 22.34 0.34 22.16
N ARG A 38 21.14 -0.26 22.18
CA ARG A 38 19.88 0.40 22.58
C ARG A 38 19.26 -0.14 23.87
N GLY A 39 19.74 -1.26 24.40
CA GLY A 39 19.15 -2.00 25.53
C GLY A 39 18.10 -3.03 25.11
N ASP A 40 17.34 -2.77 24.04
CA ASP A 40 16.37 -3.69 23.44
C ASP A 40 16.41 -3.60 21.91
N ALA A 41 16.44 -4.76 21.25
CA ALA A 41 16.34 -4.84 19.79
C ALA A 41 14.93 -4.55 19.28
N ASN A 42 13.91 -4.70 20.14
CA ASN A 42 12.50 -4.48 19.82
C ASN A 42 12.10 -5.25 18.54
N VAL A 43 12.33 -6.56 18.55
CA VAL A 43 12.01 -7.44 17.42
C VAL A 43 10.50 -7.67 17.35
N ARG A 44 9.89 -7.39 16.19
CA ARG A 44 8.45 -7.50 15.97
C ARG A 44 8.12 -8.32 14.73
N TYR A 45 6.95 -8.94 14.74
CA TYR A 45 6.37 -9.46 13.50
C TYR A 45 5.67 -8.34 12.72
N ALA A 46 5.83 -8.37 11.41
CA ALA A 46 5.20 -7.42 10.49
C ALA A 46 4.92 -8.05 9.13
N TRP A 47 3.87 -7.56 8.47
CA TRP A 47 3.38 -8.04 7.20
C TRP A 47 3.91 -7.21 6.04
N LEU A 48 4.69 -7.83 5.16
CA LEU A 48 5.16 -7.27 3.90
C LEU A 48 4.24 -7.72 2.75
N PRO A 49 3.54 -6.80 2.05
CA PRO A 49 2.87 -7.14 0.80
C PRO A 49 3.90 -7.58 -0.25
N ALA A 50 3.65 -8.71 -0.92
CA ALA A 50 4.55 -9.24 -1.95
C ALA A 50 3.79 -9.58 -3.23
N LYS A 51 4.49 -9.52 -4.36
CA LYS A 51 4.00 -10.10 -5.62
C LYS A 51 4.57 -11.50 -5.77
N LYS A 52 3.85 -12.39 -6.45
CA LYS A 52 4.26 -13.79 -6.67
C LYS A 52 5.65 -13.87 -7.32
N GLU A 53 5.93 -12.99 -8.28
CA GLU A 53 7.16 -12.98 -9.07
C GLU A 53 8.39 -12.65 -8.22
N LEU A 54 8.19 -11.92 -7.11
CA LEU A 54 9.27 -11.45 -6.24
C LEU A 54 9.55 -12.40 -5.07
N LEU A 55 8.68 -13.38 -4.79
CA LEU A 55 8.80 -14.23 -3.60
C LEU A 55 10.10 -15.04 -3.58
N SER A 56 10.47 -15.62 -4.71
CA SER A 56 11.70 -16.42 -4.83
C SER A 56 12.94 -15.56 -4.53
N GLU A 57 13.01 -14.37 -5.14
CA GLU A 57 14.13 -13.44 -4.95
C GLU A 57 14.24 -12.94 -3.51
N VAL A 58 13.11 -12.56 -2.91
CA VAL A 58 13.07 -12.08 -1.52
C VAL A 58 13.51 -13.16 -0.55
N MET A 59 13.13 -14.41 -0.79
CA MET A 59 13.52 -15.53 0.08
C MET A 59 14.99 -15.93 -0.10
N MET A 60 15.47 -15.97 -1.33
CA MET A 60 16.87 -16.34 -1.63
C MET A 60 17.85 -15.22 -1.27
N HIS A 61 17.58 -14.01 -1.73
CA HIS A 61 18.54 -12.90 -1.70
C HIS A 61 18.23 -11.85 -0.65
N GLY A 62 17.04 -11.86 -0.06
CA GLY A 62 16.58 -10.85 0.89
C GLY A 62 15.95 -9.65 0.18
N LEU A 63 15.54 -8.65 0.96
CA LEU A 63 14.75 -7.54 0.42
C LEU A 63 15.57 -6.59 -0.47
N GLY A 64 16.88 -6.45 -0.25
CA GLY A 64 17.71 -5.44 -0.90
C GLY A 64 18.06 -5.68 -2.36
N VAL A 65 17.76 -6.87 -2.89
CA VAL A 65 17.87 -7.14 -4.33
C VAL A 65 16.65 -6.60 -5.09
N CYS A 66 15.52 -6.43 -4.39
CA CYS A 66 14.29 -6.00 -5.00
C CYS A 66 13.98 -4.53 -4.70
N GLY A 67 14.39 -3.65 -5.62
CA GLY A 67 14.05 -2.23 -5.57
C GLY A 67 12.53 -1.95 -5.55
N GLU A 68 11.71 -2.89 -6.03
CA GLU A 68 10.24 -2.76 -6.01
C GLU A 68 9.63 -2.78 -4.61
N LEU A 69 10.35 -3.29 -3.61
CA LEU A 69 9.91 -3.26 -2.21
C LEU A 69 10.08 -1.89 -1.57
N ILE A 70 10.94 -1.04 -2.13
CA ILE A 70 11.14 0.33 -1.68
C ILE A 70 10.01 1.17 -2.26
N LYS A 71 9.14 1.68 -1.38
CA LYS A 71 8.00 2.51 -1.76
C LYS A 71 8.13 3.89 -1.15
N LYS A 72 7.58 4.88 -1.84
CA LYS A 72 7.40 6.23 -1.31
C LYS A 72 5.98 6.36 -0.79
N SER A 73 5.83 6.84 0.45
CA SER A 73 4.52 7.06 1.05
C SER A 73 4.46 8.40 1.79
N LYS A 74 3.43 8.59 2.63
CA LYS A 74 3.40 9.71 3.57
C LYS A 74 4.41 9.58 4.71
N TYR A 75 4.97 8.39 4.92
CA TYR A 75 5.89 8.06 6.00
C TYR A 75 7.34 7.94 5.52
N GLY A 76 7.68 8.58 4.40
CA GLY A 76 9.02 8.52 3.80
C GLY A 76 9.17 7.45 2.71
N VAL A 77 10.43 7.14 2.41
CA VAL A 77 10.91 6.21 1.39
C VAL A 77 11.63 5.05 2.07
N GLY A 78 11.10 3.85 1.93
CA GLY A 78 11.68 2.65 2.54
C GLY A 78 10.86 1.40 2.25
N VAL A 79 11.15 0.33 2.97
CA VAL A 79 10.29 -0.86 3.00
C VAL A 79 9.15 -0.61 3.97
N HIS A 80 7.93 -0.68 3.45
CA HIS A 80 6.71 -0.43 4.20
C HIS A 80 6.05 -1.75 4.63
N LEU A 81 5.92 -1.97 5.94
CA LEU A 81 5.29 -3.16 6.51
C LEU A 81 4.10 -2.76 7.40
N ALA A 82 3.05 -3.58 7.45
CA ALA A 82 1.98 -3.42 8.42
C ALA A 82 2.30 -4.18 9.71
N ALA A 83 1.87 -3.68 10.86
CA ALA A 83 2.02 -4.38 12.13
C ALA A 83 1.27 -5.73 12.11
N ALA A 84 1.73 -6.72 12.88
CA ALA A 84 1.16 -8.08 12.90
C ALA A 84 -0.35 -8.13 13.15
N ASN A 85 -0.87 -7.23 14.00
CA ASN A 85 -2.30 -7.10 14.32
C ASN A 85 -3.11 -6.30 13.28
N CYS A 86 -2.46 -5.81 12.23
CA CYS A 86 -3.05 -4.99 11.17
C CYS A 86 -2.90 -5.61 9.77
N PRO A 87 -3.12 -6.93 9.57
CA PRO A 87 -2.91 -7.59 8.27
C PRO A 87 -3.81 -7.02 7.18
N TYR A 88 -4.98 -6.47 7.54
CA TYR A 88 -5.92 -5.79 6.65
C TYR A 88 -5.24 -4.75 5.76
N PHE A 89 -4.36 -3.92 6.35
CA PHE A 89 -3.68 -2.86 5.61
C PHE A 89 -2.75 -3.45 4.54
N SER A 90 -2.04 -4.53 4.82
CA SER A 90 -1.17 -5.16 3.81
C SER A 90 -1.96 -5.97 2.78
N ALA A 91 -3.02 -6.67 3.19
CA ALA A 91 -3.81 -7.55 2.33
C ALA A 91 -4.47 -6.84 1.14
N THR A 92 -4.99 -5.62 1.36
CA THR A 92 -5.61 -4.82 0.29
C THR A 92 -4.59 -4.23 -0.69
N HIS A 93 -3.31 -4.15 -0.31
CA HIS A 93 -2.22 -3.61 -1.13
C HIS A 93 -1.38 -4.71 -1.81
N CYS A 94 -1.71 -5.98 -1.61
CA CYS A 94 -1.09 -7.07 -2.36
C CYS A 94 -1.61 -7.08 -3.80
N ASP A 95 -0.74 -7.32 -4.75
CA ASP A 95 -1.17 -7.53 -6.13
C ASP A 95 -1.80 -8.93 -6.26
N VAL A 96 -2.73 -9.05 -7.19
CA VAL A 96 -3.42 -10.31 -7.48
C VAL A 96 -2.67 -10.97 -8.62
N ASP A 97 -2.29 -12.23 -8.44
CA ASP A 97 -1.64 -13.02 -9.49
C ASP A 97 -2.65 -13.53 -10.54
N GLU A 98 -2.14 -14.21 -11.56
CA GLU A 98 -2.92 -14.80 -12.65
C GLU A 98 -4.04 -15.77 -12.20
N ASN A 99 -3.96 -16.32 -10.98
CA ASN A 99 -4.92 -17.26 -10.41
C ASN A 99 -5.88 -16.62 -9.40
N GLY A 100 -5.84 -15.29 -9.27
CA GLY A 100 -6.64 -14.57 -8.29
C GLY A 100 -6.05 -14.57 -6.87
N VAL A 101 -4.82 -15.05 -6.68
CA VAL A 101 -4.18 -15.23 -5.36
C VAL A 101 -3.34 -14.01 -5.00
N ARG A 102 -3.34 -13.66 -3.72
CA ARG A 102 -2.50 -12.62 -3.12
C ARG A 102 -1.47 -13.26 -2.22
N HIS A 103 -0.29 -12.64 -2.16
CA HIS A 103 0.84 -13.15 -1.39
C HIS A 103 1.31 -12.11 -0.39
N MET A 104 1.50 -12.51 0.86
CA MET A 104 2.08 -11.70 1.93
C MET A 104 3.24 -12.45 2.56
N VAL A 105 4.25 -11.71 3.01
CA VAL A 105 5.36 -12.28 3.75
C VAL A 105 5.27 -11.81 5.19
N LEU A 106 5.25 -12.76 6.13
CA LEU A 106 5.42 -12.48 7.55
C LEU A 106 6.91 -12.39 7.84
N CYS A 107 7.34 -11.21 8.27
CA CYS A 107 8.73 -10.92 8.58
C CYS A 107 8.93 -10.74 10.08
N ARG A 108 10.11 -11.11 10.58
CA ARG A 108 10.66 -10.52 11.81
C ARG A 108 11.38 -9.24 11.44
N VAL A 109 11.16 -8.19 12.22
CA VAL A 109 11.72 -6.86 11.99
C VAL A 109 12.35 -6.35 13.27
N ILE A 110 13.63 -5.97 13.22
CA ILE A 110 14.30 -5.25 14.31
C ILE A 110 13.85 -3.80 14.22
N MET A 111 12.94 -3.37 15.10
CA MET A 111 12.48 -1.99 15.09
C MET A 111 13.41 -1.06 15.88
N GLY A 112 14.20 -1.60 16.81
CA GLY A 112 15.07 -0.82 17.69
C GLY A 112 14.30 0.29 18.40
N ASN A 113 14.96 1.43 18.58
CA ASN A 113 14.30 2.65 19.05
C ASN A 113 13.47 3.26 17.91
N MET A 114 12.15 3.20 18.06
CA MET A 114 11.22 3.55 16.99
C MET A 114 11.06 5.07 16.85
N GLU A 115 11.23 5.57 15.63
CA GLU A 115 10.99 6.97 15.29
C GLU A 115 9.51 7.21 14.99
N PRO A 116 8.79 8.07 15.74
CA PRO A 116 7.45 8.49 15.37
C PRO A 116 7.48 9.38 14.11
N LEU A 117 6.84 8.94 13.04
CA LEU A 117 6.93 9.60 11.74
C LEU A 117 5.94 10.76 11.61
N GLY A 118 6.47 11.97 11.44
CA GLY A 118 5.70 13.22 11.32
C GLY A 118 5.06 13.50 9.96
N GLY A 119 5.19 12.59 8.99
CA GLY A 119 4.55 12.73 7.67
C GLY A 119 5.44 13.34 6.56
N ASP A 120 6.76 13.41 6.77
CA ASP A 120 7.69 13.79 5.71
C ASP A 120 7.78 12.69 4.64
N ARG A 121 7.39 13.03 3.42
CA ARG A 121 7.41 12.11 2.27
C ARG A 121 8.79 11.90 1.68
N ALA A 122 9.70 12.84 1.94
CA ALA A 122 11.04 12.83 1.38
C ALA A 122 12.04 12.12 2.30
N GLN A 123 11.71 11.92 3.58
CA GLN A 123 12.55 11.20 4.53
C GLN A 123 12.89 9.79 4.01
N PHE A 124 14.18 9.46 3.94
CA PHE A 124 14.69 8.17 3.46
C PHE A 124 15.71 7.53 4.42
N VAL A 125 15.94 8.19 5.54
CA VAL A 125 16.84 7.82 6.64
C VAL A 125 16.21 8.29 7.95
N THR A 126 16.70 7.80 9.08
CA THR A 126 16.29 8.21 10.42
C THR A 126 16.38 9.73 10.60
N GLY A 127 15.43 10.33 11.30
CA GLY A 127 15.44 11.76 11.65
C GLY A 127 16.50 12.15 12.69
N GLY A 128 17.18 11.19 13.31
CA GLY A 128 18.30 11.41 14.23
C GLY A 128 18.97 10.11 14.67
N GLU A 129 20.20 10.21 15.18
CA GLU A 129 21.05 9.07 15.57
C GLU A 129 20.48 8.21 16.71
N GLY A 130 19.52 8.76 17.46
CA GLY A 130 18.82 8.05 18.53
C GLY A 130 17.82 7.01 18.04
N TYR A 131 17.45 7.02 16.76
CA TYR A 131 16.43 6.13 16.19
C TYR A 131 17.03 5.08 15.25
N ASP A 132 16.27 4.00 15.05
CA ASP A 132 16.66 2.92 14.14
C ASP A 132 15.68 2.79 12.95
N ASN A 133 14.38 2.64 13.21
CA ASN A 133 13.34 2.50 12.17
C ASN A 133 12.06 3.27 12.51
N GLY A 134 11.26 3.60 11.49
CA GLY A 134 10.10 4.46 11.63
C GLY A 134 8.79 3.73 11.96
N VAL A 135 7.92 4.40 12.71
CA VAL A 135 6.57 3.93 13.07
C VAL A 135 5.54 5.05 12.96
N ASP A 136 4.31 4.73 12.58
CA ASP A 136 3.23 5.72 12.52
C ASP A 136 2.71 6.14 13.91
N ASN A 137 2.67 5.21 14.86
CA ASN A 137 2.30 5.48 16.24
C ASN A 137 3.02 4.50 17.19
N VAL A 138 3.76 5.02 18.17
CA VAL A 138 4.57 4.19 19.09
C VAL A 138 3.69 3.31 19.99
N SER A 139 2.58 3.84 20.49
CA SER A 139 1.68 3.17 21.43
C SER A 139 0.76 2.15 20.77
N SER A 140 0.29 2.44 19.55
CA SER A 140 -0.59 1.58 18.75
C SER A 140 -0.11 1.52 17.30
N PRO A 141 1.01 0.82 17.02
CA PRO A 141 1.58 0.74 15.70
C PRO A 141 0.64 0.08 14.70
N LYS A 142 0.56 0.64 13.51
CA LYS A 142 -0.11 0.01 12.36
C LYS A 142 0.81 -0.10 11.16
N HIS A 143 1.75 0.83 11.05
CA HIS A 143 2.65 0.96 9.91
C HIS A 143 4.09 1.14 10.36
N TYR A 144 4.97 0.29 9.85
CA TYR A 144 6.42 0.38 10.03
C TYR A 144 7.10 0.79 8.73
N VAL A 145 8.20 1.52 8.86
CA VAL A 145 9.10 1.88 7.77
C VAL A 145 10.51 1.44 8.15
N VAL A 146 11.05 0.50 7.39
CA VAL A 146 12.47 0.14 7.48
C VAL A 146 13.20 0.89 6.38
N TRP A 147 14.19 1.70 6.78
CA TRP A 147 14.97 2.50 5.84
C TRP A 147 15.81 1.61 4.91
N ASN A 148 16.14 2.12 3.72
CA ASN A 148 16.87 1.35 2.71
C ASN A 148 18.19 0.77 3.25
N MET A 149 18.92 1.54 4.06
CA MET A 149 20.18 1.08 4.70
C MET A 149 20.00 -0.13 5.63
N ASN A 150 18.79 -0.34 6.16
CA ASN A 150 18.48 -1.36 7.16
C ASN A 150 17.77 -2.58 6.55
N MET A 151 17.34 -2.54 5.29
CA MET A 151 16.43 -3.55 4.73
C MET A 151 16.99 -4.99 4.71
N ASN A 152 18.30 -5.16 4.61
CA ASN A 152 18.96 -6.48 4.57
C ASN A 152 19.37 -7.01 5.94
N THR A 153 19.49 -6.13 6.94
CA THR A 153 19.98 -6.47 8.28
C THR A 153 18.84 -6.54 9.29
N HIS A 154 17.82 -5.68 9.14
CA HIS A 154 16.72 -5.51 10.09
C HIS A 154 15.43 -6.22 9.68
N VAL A 155 15.39 -6.92 8.54
CA VAL A 155 14.21 -7.68 8.10
C VAL A 155 14.58 -9.11 7.78
N TYR A 156 13.89 -10.06 8.40
CA TYR A 156 13.98 -11.48 8.10
C TYR A 156 12.61 -11.99 7.61
N PRO A 157 12.46 -12.25 6.30
CA PRO A 157 11.33 -12.99 5.75
C PRO A 157 11.27 -14.40 6.35
N GLU A 158 10.16 -14.77 6.99
CA GLU A 158 10.04 -16.09 7.64
C GLU A 158 8.99 -16.96 6.97
N PHE A 159 7.79 -16.43 6.74
CA PHE A 159 6.68 -17.18 6.14
C PHE A 159 6.12 -16.46 4.93
N VAL A 160 5.73 -17.21 3.90
CA VAL A 160 4.83 -16.74 2.85
C VAL A 160 3.42 -17.21 3.18
N VAL A 161 2.45 -16.32 3.02
CA VAL A 161 1.03 -16.57 3.19
C VAL A 161 0.32 -16.23 1.89
N SER A 162 -0.30 -17.23 1.29
CA SER A 162 -1.05 -17.15 0.04
C SER A 162 -2.54 -17.21 0.35
N PHE A 163 -3.32 -16.24 -0.12
CA PHE A 163 -4.75 -16.17 0.21
C PHE A 163 -5.56 -15.55 -0.93
N LYS A 164 -6.86 -15.80 -0.92
CA LYS A 164 -7.85 -15.10 -1.75
C LYS A 164 -8.75 -14.25 -0.87
N LEU A 165 -9.10 -13.07 -1.39
CA LEU A 165 -10.19 -12.29 -0.83
C LEU A 165 -11.44 -12.67 -1.61
N LEU A 166 -12.27 -13.51 -1.01
CA LEU A 166 -13.58 -13.77 -1.55
C LEU A 166 -14.42 -12.52 -1.27
N SER A 167 -14.82 -11.84 -2.35
CA SER A 167 -15.92 -10.88 -2.27
C SER A 167 -17.09 -11.58 -1.58
N ILE A 168 -17.74 -10.90 -0.63
CA ILE A 168 -19.00 -11.39 -0.05
C ILE A 168 -19.87 -11.83 -1.23
N PRO A 169 -20.39 -13.08 -1.26
CA PRO A 169 -21.31 -13.46 -2.30
C PRO A 169 -22.49 -12.51 -2.18
N ASN A 170 -22.64 -11.64 -3.18
CA ASN A 170 -23.95 -11.07 -3.42
C ASN A 170 -24.87 -12.29 -3.58
N ALA A 171 -25.88 -12.37 -2.72
CA ALA A 171 -26.95 -13.31 -2.90
C ALA A 171 -27.57 -13.01 -4.27
N GLU A 172 -27.16 -13.76 -5.28
CA GLU A 172 -27.88 -14.16 -6.49
C GLU A 172 -26.91 -14.86 -7.44
N GLY A 173 -27.31 -16.05 -7.86
CA GLY A 173 -26.43 -17.02 -8.52
C GLY A 173 -25.96 -16.60 -9.91
N ASN A 174 -24.79 -17.13 -10.26
CA ASN A 174 -24.68 -18.03 -11.40
C ASN A 174 -23.32 -18.74 -11.39
N LEU A 175 -23.38 -20.08 -11.36
CA LEU A 175 -22.39 -20.93 -12.00
C LEU A 175 -22.24 -20.48 -13.47
N LEU A 176 -21.02 -20.59 -14.01
CA LEU A 176 -20.66 -21.06 -15.36
C LEU A 176 -19.17 -20.66 -15.56
N SER A 177 -18.24 -21.56 -15.32
CA SER A 177 -17.72 -22.61 -16.22
C SER A 177 -16.59 -22.11 -17.13
N ALA A 178 -15.49 -22.88 -17.10
CA ALA A 178 -14.35 -22.78 -17.98
C ALA A 178 -14.72 -22.79 -19.48
N ALA A 179 -13.97 -22.02 -20.27
CA ALA A 179 -13.69 -22.38 -21.66
C ALA A 179 -12.40 -21.71 -22.14
N GLN A 180 -11.54 -22.55 -22.70
CA GLN A 180 -10.35 -22.21 -23.47
C GLN A 180 -10.75 -21.46 -24.75
N SER A 181 -9.92 -20.54 -25.23
CA SER A 181 -9.73 -20.37 -26.67
C SER A 181 -8.35 -19.81 -27.00
N LYS A 182 -7.57 -20.64 -27.70
CA LYS A 182 -6.43 -20.25 -28.52
C LYS A 182 -6.88 -19.29 -29.63
N HIS A 183 -6.07 -18.28 -29.96
CA HIS A 183 -5.71 -18.05 -31.36
C HIS A 183 -4.44 -17.21 -31.48
N GLU A 184 -3.50 -17.74 -32.25
CA GLU A 184 -2.32 -17.06 -32.78
C GLU A 184 -2.71 -16.13 -33.93
N SER A 185 -1.90 -15.09 -34.16
CA SER A 185 -1.15 -14.86 -35.41
C SER A 185 -1.10 -13.39 -35.85
N SER A 186 0.14 -12.95 -36.13
CA SER A 186 0.59 -11.98 -37.16
C SER A 186 0.18 -10.50 -37.02
N GLY A 187 1.05 -9.50 -37.18
CA GLY A 187 2.48 -9.47 -37.51
C GLY A 187 2.96 -8.02 -37.72
N LEU A 188 4.29 -7.86 -37.66
CA LEU A 188 5.13 -6.96 -38.47
C LEU A 188 5.10 -5.42 -38.23
N THR A 189 6.26 -4.94 -37.69
CA THR A 189 7.18 -3.87 -38.20
C THR A 189 6.62 -2.52 -38.67
N LEU A 190 7.31 -1.38 -38.65
CA LEU A 190 8.57 -0.84 -38.10
C LEU A 190 8.66 0.56 -38.76
N GLU A 191 9.23 1.56 -38.06
CA GLU A 191 9.76 2.83 -38.61
C GLU A 191 8.76 3.83 -39.23
N GLY A 192 8.93 5.14 -39.14
CA GLY A 192 10.07 5.93 -38.67
C GLY A 192 9.92 7.37 -39.17
N ALA A 193 10.88 8.21 -38.74
CA ALA A 193 11.19 9.57 -39.22
C ALA A 193 10.19 10.69 -38.92
N LYS A 194 10.57 11.97 -38.73
CA LYS A 194 11.76 12.74 -38.31
C LYS A 194 11.37 14.20 -38.63
N GLY A 195 11.90 15.18 -37.89
CA GLY A 195 11.87 16.61 -38.27
C GLY A 195 11.27 17.50 -37.17
N SER A 196 12.01 18.05 -36.20
CA SER A 196 13.13 19.00 -36.22
C SER A 196 12.69 20.49 -36.20
N LEU A 197 12.94 21.10 -35.02
CA LEU A 197 13.49 22.43 -34.72
C LEU A 197 12.81 23.72 -35.27
N SER A 198 12.48 24.64 -34.36
CA SER A 198 13.19 25.95 -34.26
C SER A 198 12.76 26.78 -33.03
N ASN A 199 13.65 27.69 -32.66
CA ASN A 199 13.82 28.39 -31.36
C ASN A 199 12.94 29.64 -31.17
N GLY A 200 12.84 30.10 -29.91
CA GLY A 200 12.48 31.48 -29.56
C GLY A 200 12.64 31.78 -28.07
N LEU A 201 13.77 32.40 -27.70
CA LEU A 201 14.13 32.85 -26.35
C LEU A 201 13.52 34.25 -26.07
N GLY A 202 13.03 34.50 -24.86
CA GLY A 202 12.58 35.82 -24.42
C GLY A 202 12.52 35.94 -22.90
N SER A 203 13.34 36.82 -22.34
CA SER A 203 13.61 37.01 -20.90
C SER A 203 12.78 38.14 -20.29
N GLY A 204 12.31 37.93 -19.05
CA GLY A 204 12.23 38.94 -17.98
C GLY A 204 11.03 39.89 -17.90
N ASN A 205 10.19 39.74 -16.87
CA ASN A 205 10.12 40.73 -15.79
C ASN A 205 9.26 40.31 -14.57
N LYS A 206 9.69 40.82 -13.41
CA LYS A 206 9.09 40.70 -12.07
C LYS A 206 7.75 41.44 -11.97
N SER A 207 6.78 40.89 -11.24
CA SER A 207 6.02 41.62 -10.19
C SER A 207 5.01 40.73 -9.47
N THR A 208 5.06 40.88 -8.14
CA THR A 208 4.01 40.68 -7.12
C THR A 208 2.62 40.26 -7.58
N GLY A 209 2.19 39.07 -7.15
CA GLY A 209 0.81 38.63 -7.22
C GLY A 209 0.49 37.68 -6.08
N SER A 210 -0.28 38.18 -5.10
CA SER A 210 -0.95 37.42 -4.04
C SER A 210 -1.48 36.08 -4.55
N ARG A 211 -0.89 34.96 -4.10
CA ARG A 211 -1.49 33.64 -4.25
C ARG A 211 -2.14 33.27 -2.93
N THR A 212 -3.42 33.62 -2.88
CA THR A 212 -4.44 33.03 -2.04
C THR A 212 -4.10 31.61 -1.62
N ARG A 213 -4.05 31.42 -0.30
CA ARG A 213 -4.01 30.13 0.39
C ARG A 213 -4.87 29.11 -0.35
N ARG A 214 -4.26 28.10 -0.98
CA ARG A 214 -4.97 26.86 -1.30
C ARG A 214 -4.82 25.94 -0.09
N PRO A 215 -5.92 25.62 0.62
CA PRO A 215 -5.85 24.62 1.67
C PRO A 215 -5.57 23.27 1.00
N SER A 216 -4.39 22.71 1.22
CA SER A 216 -4.12 21.31 0.89
C SER A 216 -4.77 20.45 1.97
N SER A 217 -6.10 20.46 2.01
CA SER A 217 -6.88 19.54 2.85
C SER A 217 -6.64 18.12 2.35
N ASN A 218 -6.24 17.24 3.26
CA ASN A 218 -6.13 15.78 3.10
C ASN A 218 -7.20 15.26 2.13
N LEU A 219 -6.78 14.97 0.89
CA LEU A 219 -7.69 14.39 -0.10
C LEU A 219 -7.99 12.96 0.34
N MET A 220 -9.26 12.69 0.61
CA MET A 220 -9.75 11.39 1.05
C MET A 220 -9.45 10.29 0.01
N PRO A 221 -9.05 9.06 0.41
CA PRO A 221 -8.89 7.94 -0.49
C PRO A 221 -10.16 7.67 -1.32
N TYR A 222 -10.01 7.46 -2.64
CA TYR A 222 -11.12 7.18 -3.57
C TYR A 222 -12.09 6.07 -3.11
N PRO A 223 -11.66 4.98 -2.45
CA PRO A 223 -12.60 3.98 -1.91
C PRO A 223 -13.59 4.54 -0.88
N LEU A 224 -13.17 5.50 -0.05
CA LEU A 224 -14.07 6.16 0.89
C LEU A 224 -15.03 7.12 0.18
N LEU A 225 -14.57 7.75 -0.90
CA LEU A 225 -15.43 8.55 -1.76
C LEU A 225 -16.51 7.68 -2.40
N PHE A 226 -16.11 6.54 -2.98
CA PHE A 226 -17.02 5.61 -3.64
C PHE A 226 -18.05 5.05 -2.67
N LYS A 227 -17.63 4.64 -1.46
CA LYS A 227 -18.57 4.19 -0.42
C LYS A 227 -19.60 5.27 -0.03
N ALA A 228 -19.19 6.53 -0.03
CA ALA A 228 -20.06 7.61 0.40
C ALA A 228 -21.00 8.12 -0.71
N ILE A 229 -20.64 7.93 -1.97
CA ILE A 229 -21.49 8.25 -3.13
C ILE A 229 -22.27 7.04 -3.66
N SER A 230 -21.92 5.81 -3.26
CA SER A 230 -22.56 4.58 -3.78
C SER A 230 -24.04 4.47 -3.47
N SER A 231 -24.52 5.10 -2.40
CA SER A 231 -25.94 5.16 -2.04
C SER A 231 -26.69 6.32 -2.72
N LYS A 232 -25.98 7.19 -3.46
CA LYS A 232 -26.50 8.45 -4.00
C LYS A 232 -26.37 8.56 -5.52
N VAL A 233 -25.83 7.53 -6.17
CA VAL A 233 -25.57 7.45 -7.61
C VAL A 233 -26.11 6.10 -8.09
N ALA A 234 -26.66 6.03 -9.30
CA ALA A 234 -27.18 4.79 -9.86
C ALA A 234 -26.09 3.72 -9.98
N GLN A 235 -26.45 2.44 -9.85
CA GLN A 235 -25.47 1.34 -9.89
C GLN A 235 -24.66 1.34 -11.20
N LYS A 236 -25.32 1.59 -12.34
CA LYS A 236 -24.69 1.72 -13.67
C LYS A 236 -23.60 2.80 -13.71
N ASP A 237 -23.83 3.90 -13.02
CA ASP A 237 -22.90 5.02 -12.92
C ASP A 237 -21.75 4.72 -11.95
N MET A 238 -22.02 3.97 -10.88
CA MET A 238 -21.00 3.45 -9.97
C MET A 238 -20.07 2.44 -10.63
N ASP A 239 -20.60 1.58 -11.51
CA ASP A 239 -19.81 0.64 -12.30
C ASP A 239 -18.88 1.40 -13.27
N LEU A 240 -19.40 2.47 -13.89
CA LEU A 240 -18.61 3.34 -14.76
C LEU A 240 -17.51 4.11 -14.02
N ILE A 241 -17.80 4.61 -12.80
CA ILE A 241 -16.81 5.23 -11.90
C ILE A 241 -15.71 4.22 -11.55
N THR A 242 -16.08 2.97 -11.26
CA THR A 242 -15.14 1.89 -10.91
C THR A 242 -14.24 1.54 -12.10
N ALA A 243 -14.79 1.45 -13.30
CA ALA A 243 -14.01 1.23 -14.53
C ALA A 243 -13.03 2.38 -14.80
N TYR A 244 -13.44 3.64 -14.63
CA TYR A 244 -12.52 4.77 -14.75
C TYR A 244 -11.46 4.81 -13.64
N TYR A 245 -11.79 4.34 -12.44
CA TYR A 245 -10.80 4.23 -11.37
C TYR A 245 -9.75 3.14 -11.68
N GLN A 246 -10.15 2.03 -12.29
CA GLN A 246 -9.20 1.03 -12.79
C GLN A 246 -8.28 1.62 -13.87
N GLN A 247 -8.83 2.37 -14.82
CA GLN A 247 -8.03 3.08 -15.83
C GLN A 247 -7.05 4.08 -15.21
N LEU A 248 -7.41 4.73 -14.09
CA LEU A 248 -6.50 5.61 -13.34
C LEU A 248 -5.37 4.80 -12.68
N ARG A 249 -5.67 3.63 -12.10
CA ARG A 249 -4.68 2.73 -11.49
C ARG A 249 -3.71 2.17 -12.52
N GLU A 250 -4.22 1.87 -13.71
CA GLU A 250 -3.44 1.41 -14.87
C GLU A 250 -2.71 2.55 -15.61
N LYS A 251 -2.78 3.78 -15.09
CA LYS A 251 -2.18 4.99 -15.68
C LYS A 251 -2.68 5.30 -17.11
N LYS A 252 -3.81 4.71 -17.53
CA LYS A 252 -4.46 4.95 -18.83
C LYS A 252 -5.16 6.31 -18.88
N ILE A 253 -5.56 6.85 -17.73
CA ILE A 253 -6.10 8.22 -17.60
C ILE A 253 -5.37 8.98 -16.50
N SER A 254 -5.23 10.30 -16.66
CA SER A 254 -4.64 11.16 -15.62
C SER A 254 -5.61 11.35 -14.44
N ARG A 255 -5.08 11.79 -13.31
CA ARG A 255 -5.88 12.13 -12.12
C ARG A 255 -6.90 13.22 -12.41
N GLU A 256 -6.52 14.22 -13.21
CA GLU A 256 -7.40 15.29 -13.68
C GLU A 256 -8.48 14.75 -14.64
N GLY A 257 -8.11 13.82 -15.52
CA GLY A 257 -9.03 13.14 -16.42
C GLY A 257 -10.08 12.31 -15.69
N PHE A 258 -9.65 11.56 -14.67
CA PHE A 258 -10.55 10.84 -13.76
C PHE A 258 -11.48 11.79 -13.01
N SER A 259 -10.95 12.88 -12.43
CA SER A 259 -11.74 13.88 -11.71
C SER A 259 -12.83 14.52 -12.59
N ARG A 260 -12.51 14.81 -13.86
CA ARG A 260 -13.48 15.32 -14.84
C ARG A 260 -14.59 14.31 -15.12
N LYS A 261 -14.23 13.05 -15.40
CA LYS A 261 -15.20 11.97 -15.66
C LYS A 261 -16.09 11.71 -14.44
N LEU A 262 -15.50 11.66 -13.24
CA LEU A 262 -16.23 11.53 -11.98
C LEU A 262 -17.24 12.66 -11.80
N ARG A 263 -16.85 13.90 -12.08
CA ARG A 263 -17.76 15.06 -12.00
C ARG A 263 -18.89 14.98 -13.03
N MET A 264 -18.64 14.47 -14.24
CA MET A 264 -19.69 14.29 -15.24
C MET A 264 -20.71 13.22 -14.85
N ILE A 265 -20.27 12.14 -14.21
CA ILE A 265 -21.16 11.04 -13.81
C ILE A 265 -21.99 11.41 -12.58
N VAL A 266 -21.34 12.00 -11.58
CA VAL A 266 -22.00 12.30 -10.29
C VAL A 266 -22.94 13.51 -10.40
N GLY A 267 -22.84 14.30 -11.47
CA GLY A 267 -23.81 15.33 -11.86
C GLY A 267 -23.81 16.61 -11.00
N ASP A 268 -23.49 16.51 -9.71
CA ASP A 268 -23.49 17.64 -8.78
C ASP A 268 -22.14 17.82 -8.07
N ASP A 269 -21.43 18.90 -8.40
CA ASP A 269 -20.23 19.33 -7.67
C ASP A 269 -20.56 19.58 -6.17
N HIS A 270 -21.82 19.88 -5.86
CA HIS A 270 -22.37 19.97 -4.51
C HIS A 270 -22.41 18.61 -3.80
N LEU A 271 -22.76 17.51 -4.47
CA LEU A 271 -22.78 16.17 -3.88
C LEU A 271 -21.36 15.70 -3.52
N LEU A 272 -20.40 15.91 -4.41
CA LEU A 272 -18.99 15.62 -4.13
C LEU A 272 -18.45 16.51 -3.00
N LYS A 273 -18.71 17.82 -3.03
CA LYS A 273 -18.29 18.76 -1.98
C LYS A 273 -18.92 18.46 -0.62
N THR A 274 -20.23 18.20 -0.56
CA THR A 274 -20.93 17.86 0.69
C THR A 274 -20.47 16.52 1.24
N THR A 275 -20.25 15.53 0.38
CA THR A 275 -19.73 14.22 0.79
C THR A 275 -18.29 14.34 1.32
N ILE A 276 -17.43 15.09 0.63
CA ILE A 276 -16.07 15.39 1.10
C ILE A 276 -16.12 16.16 2.42
N THR A 277 -17.00 17.16 2.55
CA THR A 277 -17.14 17.98 3.77
C THR A 277 -17.68 17.15 4.96
N ALA A 278 -18.65 16.27 4.72
CA ALA A 278 -19.21 15.37 5.74
C ALA A 278 -18.14 14.38 6.24
N LEU A 279 -17.33 13.85 5.34
CA LEU A 279 -16.26 12.91 5.67
C LEU A 279 -15.07 13.60 6.36
N GLN A 280 -14.87 14.89 6.13
CA GLN A 280 -13.91 15.73 6.87
C GLN A 280 -14.40 16.17 8.25
N ARG A 281 -15.71 16.05 8.54
CA ARG A 281 -16.35 16.44 9.81
C ARG A 281 -16.60 15.28 10.77
N LEU A 282 -16.27 14.04 10.42
CA LEU A 282 -16.41 12.89 11.33
C LEU A 282 -15.49 13.06 12.56
N PRO A 283 -16.03 13.23 13.78
CA PRO A 283 -15.21 13.33 14.98
C PRO A 283 -14.63 11.96 15.38
N HIS A 284 -13.35 11.95 15.77
CA HIS A 284 -12.77 10.87 16.55
C HIS A 284 -13.59 10.71 17.85
N THR A 285 -14.46 9.70 17.93
CA THR A 285 -15.21 9.40 19.15
C THR A 285 -15.01 7.96 19.57
N ALA A 286 -14.82 7.83 20.89
CA ALA A 286 -14.30 6.71 21.63
C ALA A 286 -15.20 5.47 21.57
N VAL A 287 -14.57 4.29 21.45
CA VAL A 287 -15.20 3.02 21.81
C VAL A 287 -14.56 2.58 23.13
N LYS A 288 -15.27 2.82 24.23
CA LYS A 288 -14.96 2.31 25.56
C LYS A 288 -15.47 0.86 25.62
N MET A 289 -14.60 -0.10 25.96
CA MET A 289 -15.00 -1.49 26.22
C MET A 289 -15.05 -1.68 27.74
N GLU A 290 -16.22 -2.07 28.26
CA GLU A 290 -16.38 -2.56 29.63
C GLU A 290 -16.08 -4.07 29.67
N PRO A 291 -15.51 -4.60 30.77
CA PRO A 291 -15.16 -6.01 30.88
C PRO A 291 -16.37 -6.88 31.24
N ILE A 292 -16.46 -8.05 30.62
CA ILE A 292 -17.40 -9.12 31.03
C ILE A 292 -16.75 -9.90 32.18
N THR A 293 -17.28 -9.76 33.38
CA THR A 293 -16.99 -10.65 34.51
C THR A 293 -17.73 -11.97 34.32
N GLY A 294 -16.98 -13.03 34.04
CA GLY A 294 -17.47 -14.41 34.14
C GLY A 294 -17.30 -14.91 35.57
N GLY A 295 -18.41 -15.03 36.30
CA GLY A 295 -18.49 -15.74 37.57
C GLY A 295 -18.50 -17.25 37.37
N CYS A 296 -18.09 -17.96 38.43
CA CYS A 296 -18.03 -19.41 38.58
C CYS A 296 -19.32 -20.15 38.20
#